data_AF-A0A662P4P0-F1
#
_entry.id   AF-A0A662P4P0-F1
#
_cell.length_a   1.000
_cell.length_b   1.000
_cell.length_c   1.000
_cell.angle_alpha   90.00
_cell.angle_beta   90.00
_cell.angle_gamma   90.00
#
_symmetry.space_group_name_H-M   'P 1'
#
loop_
_entity.id
_entity.type
_entity.pdbx_description
1 polymer ?
#
loop_
_entity_poly.entity_id
_entity_poly.type
_entity_poly.pdbx_seq_one_letter_code
_entity_poly.pdbx_strand_id
1 'polypeptide(L)'
;MDMDKILDDCRKAGGGDIQFKDIARFRMIHTATIPVIIALNEESRQLVNGLEYAKHKGGILRRLQKYTVQIYPYQLTEIENWLENPLPDIWVLRSEELYSETTGLKCTTPQGEAFFG
;
A
#
# COMPACT_ATOMS: atom_id res chain seq x y z
N MET A 1 -25.37 -0.60 1.41
CA MET A 1 -26.03 0.34 0.49
C MET A 1 -25.36 0.14 -0.87
N ASP A 2 -26.10 -0.06 -1.95
CA ASP A 2 -25.56 -0.17 -3.31
C ASP A 2 -25.17 1.23 -3.80
N MET A 3 -23.98 1.71 -3.39
CA MET A 3 -23.54 3.08 -3.65
C MET A 3 -23.46 3.40 -5.14
N ASP A 4 -23.07 2.42 -5.94
CA ASP A 4 -22.83 2.59 -7.38
C ASP A 4 -23.96 2.04 -8.26
N LYS A 5 -25.10 1.63 -7.65
CA LYS A 5 -26.27 1.06 -8.35
C LYS A 5 -25.94 -0.16 -9.22
N ILE A 6 -24.95 -0.93 -8.80
CA ILE A 6 -24.42 -2.09 -9.52
C ILE A 6 -25.47 -3.18 -9.65
N LEU A 7 -26.34 -3.31 -8.65
CA LEU A 7 -27.44 -4.28 -8.69
C LEU A 7 -28.48 -3.91 -9.75
N ASP A 8 -28.71 -2.61 -9.99
CA ASP A 8 -29.61 -2.15 -11.05
C ASP A 8 -29.02 -2.40 -12.45
N ASP A 9 -27.70 -2.27 -12.60
CA ASP A 9 -27.01 -2.55 -13.87
C ASP A 9 -26.94 -4.06 -14.17
N CYS A 10 -26.72 -4.90 -13.16
CA CYS A 10 -26.82 -6.36 -13.29
C CYS A 10 -28.23 -6.83 -13.63
N ARG A 11 -29.28 -6.14 -13.16
CA ARG A 11 -30.67 -6.46 -13.51
C ARG A 11 -30.99 -6.18 -14.98
N LYS A 12 -30.43 -5.12 -15.56
CA LYS A 12 -30.56 -4.83 -17.00
C LYS A 12 -29.85 -5.88 -17.86
N ALA A 13 -28.71 -6.39 -17.39
CA ALA A 13 -27.98 -7.48 -18.03
C ALA A 13 -28.77 -8.80 -18.12
N GLY A 14 -29.78 -9.01 -17.27
CA GLY A 14 -30.69 -10.16 -17.34
C GLY A 14 -31.49 -10.26 -18.65
N GLY A 15 -31.60 -9.17 -19.41
CA GLY A 15 -32.22 -9.12 -20.74
C GLY A 15 -31.27 -9.41 -21.92
N GLY A 16 -30.00 -9.74 -21.66
CA GLY A 16 -28.98 -10.02 -22.69
C GLY A 16 -28.15 -8.81 -23.12
N ASP A 17 -28.43 -7.61 -22.62
CA ASP A 17 -27.62 -6.40 -22.82
C ASP A 17 -26.55 -6.29 -21.72
N ILE A 18 -25.48 -7.08 -21.86
CA ILE A 18 -24.38 -7.11 -20.89
C ILE A 18 -23.28 -6.13 -21.32
N GLN A 19 -23.29 -4.93 -20.74
CA GLN A 19 -22.22 -3.95 -20.93
C GLN A 19 -21.03 -4.30 -20.02
N PHE A 20 -20.25 -5.30 -20.42
CA PHE A 20 -19.07 -5.77 -19.66
C PHE A 20 -18.10 -4.65 -19.27
N LYS A 21 -18.01 -3.60 -20.09
CA LYS A 21 -17.19 -2.42 -19.82
C LYS A 21 -17.65 -1.66 -18.56
N ASP A 22 -18.95 -1.60 -18.31
CA ASP A 22 -19.52 -0.89 -17.16
C ASP A 22 -19.48 -1.77 -15.91
N ILE A 23 -19.75 -3.07 -16.05
CA ILE A 23 -19.56 -4.03 -14.94
C ILE A 23 -18.09 -4.09 -14.51
N ALA A 24 -17.13 -3.99 -15.44
CA ALA A 24 -15.70 -3.97 -15.12
C ALA A 24 -15.25 -2.72 -14.33
N ARG A 25 -16.06 -1.65 -14.29
CA ARG A 25 -15.81 -0.47 -13.44
C ARG A 25 -16.16 -0.72 -11.98
N PHE A 26 -16.96 -1.76 -11.70
CA PHE A 26 -17.28 -2.15 -10.34
C PHE A 26 -16.01 -2.48 -9.56
N ARG A 27 -15.88 -1.85 -8.39
CA ARG A 27 -14.85 -2.19 -7.40
C ARG A 27 -15.52 -2.48 -6.07
N MET A 28 -15.46 -3.74 -5.66
CA MET A 28 -15.93 -4.15 -4.33
C MET A 28 -15.15 -3.47 -3.19
N ILE A 29 -13.88 -3.13 -3.44
CA ILE A 29 -13.03 -2.36 -2.53
C ILE A 29 -12.74 -1.01 -3.19
N HIS A 30 -13.35 0.06 -2.67
CA HIS A 30 -13.22 1.41 -3.22
C HIS A 30 -11.84 2.04 -2.94
N THR A 31 -11.15 1.58 -1.91
CA THR A 31 -9.87 2.15 -1.47
C THR A 31 -8.73 1.19 -1.80
N ALA A 32 -7.89 1.56 -2.77
CA ALA A 32 -6.66 0.82 -3.02
C ALA A 32 -5.71 0.98 -1.82
N THR A 33 -5.13 -0.13 -1.37
CA THR A 33 -4.04 -0.10 -0.39
C THR A 33 -2.77 0.44 -1.05
N ILE A 34 -1.94 1.10 -0.25
CA ILE A 34 -0.65 1.65 -0.63
C ILE A 34 0.44 0.71 -0.12
N PRO A 35 1.42 0.33 -0.97
CA PRO A 35 2.56 -0.46 -0.55
C PRO A 35 3.56 0.36 0.26
N VAL A 36 4.00 -0.17 1.39
CA VAL A 36 5.16 0.33 2.15
C VAL A 36 6.20 -0.78 2.26
N ILE A 37 7.43 -0.50 1.87
CA ILE A 37 8.55 -1.43 1.87
C ILE A 37 9.27 -1.37 3.22
N ILE A 38 9.43 -2.50 3.89
CA ILE A 38 10.12 -2.64 5.16
C ILE A 38 11.60 -2.99 4.89
N ALA A 39 12.47 -2.00 4.96
CA ALA A 39 13.89 -2.10 4.60
C ALA A 39 14.82 -2.17 5.84
N LEU A 40 14.57 -3.14 6.72
CA LEU A 40 15.32 -3.32 7.97
C LEU A 40 16.56 -4.19 7.81
N ASN A 41 16.48 -5.22 6.97
CA ASN A 41 17.59 -6.14 6.73
C ASN A 41 18.46 -5.69 5.55
N GLU A 42 19.68 -6.21 5.49
CA GLU A 42 20.67 -5.83 4.48
C GLU A 42 20.19 -6.10 3.04
N GLU A 43 19.56 -7.25 2.78
CA GLU A 43 19.06 -7.59 1.44
C GLU A 43 18.01 -6.56 0.95
N SER A 44 17.06 -6.21 1.82
CA SER A 44 16.00 -5.24 1.51
C SER A 44 16.58 -3.84 1.28
N ARG A 45 17.56 -3.41 2.07
CA ARG A 45 18.25 -2.12 1.90
C ARG A 45 19.00 -2.05 0.58
N GLN A 46 19.74 -3.10 0.22
CA GLN A 46 20.44 -3.18 -1.06
C GLN A 46 19.48 -3.13 -2.25
N LEU A 47 18.34 -3.83 -2.15
CA LEU A 47 17.31 -3.81 -3.18
C LEU A 47 16.69 -2.41 -3.34
N VAL A 48 16.36 -1.73 -2.25
CA VAL A 48 15.83 -0.36 -2.30
C VAL A 48 16.85 0.59 -2.93
N ASN A 49 18.11 0.53 -2.50
CA ASN A 49 19.17 1.39 -3.06
C ASN A 49 19.40 1.11 -4.55
N GLY A 50 19.24 -0.15 -4.98
CA GLY A 50 19.31 -0.53 -6.39
C GLY A 50 18.20 0.07 -7.27
N LEU A 51 17.05 0.48 -6.70
CA LEU A 51 15.94 1.06 -7.47
C LEU A 51 16.29 2.41 -8.12
N GLU A 52 17.18 3.18 -7.50
CA GLU A 52 17.60 4.49 -7.99
C GLU A 52 18.40 4.37 -9.30
N TYR A 53 19.26 3.35 -9.39
CA TYR A 53 20.20 3.17 -10.51
C TYR A 53 19.75 2.13 -11.55
N ALA A 54 18.69 1.36 -11.27
CA ALA A 54 18.29 0.26 -12.14
C ALA A 54 17.59 0.73 -13.43
N LYS A 55 18.15 0.33 -14.57
CA LYS A 55 17.53 0.48 -15.90
C LYS A 55 16.19 -0.27 -16.01
N HIS A 56 16.03 -1.38 -15.28
CA HIS A 56 14.81 -2.20 -15.24
C HIS A 56 14.35 -2.41 -13.79
N LYS A 57 13.47 -1.52 -13.30
CA LYS A 57 12.98 -1.53 -11.90
C LYS A 57 12.08 -2.73 -11.58
N GLY A 58 11.40 -3.31 -12.58
CA GLY A 58 10.41 -4.38 -12.38
C GLY A 58 10.97 -5.64 -11.68
N GLY A 59 12.20 -6.05 -12.01
CA GLY A 59 12.84 -7.20 -11.36
C GLY A 59 13.13 -6.96 -9.88
N ILE A 60 13.60 -5.75 -9.54
CA ILE A 60 13.88 -5.34 -8.17
C ILE A 60 12.58 -5.21 -7.38
N LEU A 61 11.56 -4.55 -7.94
CA LEU A 61 10.24 -4.42 -7.32
C LEU A 61 9.63 -5.79 -7.03
N ARG A 62 9.76 -6.76 -7.94
CA ARG A 62 9.27 -8.13 -7.71
C ARG A 62 9.99 -8.82 -6.54
N ARG A 63 11.28 -8.55 -6.34
CA ARG A 63 12.01 -9.04 -5.16
C ARG A 63 11.63 -8.30 -3.88
N LEU A 64 11.30 -7.01 -3.96
CA LEU A 64 10.86 -6.20 -2.81
C LEU A 64 9.45 -6.53 -2.34
N GLN A 65 8.61 -7.17 -3.17
CA GLN A 65 7.25 -7.58 -2.79
C GLN A 65 7.21 -8.39 -1.48
N LYS A 66 8.20 -9.26 -1.21
CA LYS A 66 8.27 -10.04 0.05
C LYS A 66 8.51 -9.18 1.31
N TYR A 67 8.97 -7.95 1.13
CA TYR A 67 9.21 -6.98 2.20
C TYR A 67 8.16 -5.87 2.21
N THR A 68 7.06 -6.02 1.47
CA THR A 68 6.05 -4.97 1.32
C THR A 68 4.83 -5.25 2.18
N VAL A 69 4.42 -4.28 2.99
CA VAL A 69 3.16 -4.26 3.73
C VAL A 69 2.16 -3.36 3.00
N GLN A 70 0.91 -3.79 2.93
CA GLN A 70 -0.18 -3.01 2.32
C GLN A 70 -0.95 -2.27 3.41
N ILE A 71 -1.04 -0.95 3.31
CA ILE A 71 -1.77 -0.10 4.26
C ILE A 71 -2.83 0.75 3.56
N TYR A 72 -3.80 1.26 4.30
CA TYR A 72 -4.77 2.19 3.74
C TYR A 72 -4.19 3.61 3.60
N PRO A 73 -4.69 4.44 2.67
CA PRO A 73 -4.23 5.81 2.49
C PRO A 73 -4.29 6.67 3.77
N TYR A 74 -5.33 6.52 4.58
CA TYR A 74 -5.45 7.25 5.85
C TYR A 74 -4.38 6.84 6.88
N GLN A 75 -3.90 5.59 6.81
CA GLN A 75 -2.81 5.12 7.66
C GLN A 75 -1.48 5.70 7.22
N LEU A 76 -1.28 5.82 5.90
CA LEU A 76 -0.06 6.43 5.36
C LEU A 76 0.09 7.87 5.87
N THR A 77 -0.99 8.67 5.84
CA THR A 77 -0.94 10.07 6.29
C THR A 77 -0.53 10.23 7.76
N GLU A 78 -0.74 9.20 8.61
CA GLU A 78 -0.31 9.24 10.01
C GLU A 78 1.19 9.00 10.18
N ILE A 79 1.79 8.20 9.30
CA ILE A 79 3.18 7.74 9.43
C ILE A 79 4.12 8.26 8.33
N GLU A 80 3.63 9.08 7.40
CA GLU A 80 4.38 9.56 6.24
C GLU A 80 5.73 10.18 6.60
N ASN A 81 5.78 10.97 7.67
CA ASN A 81 7.00 11.62 8.17
C ASN A 81 8.07 10.64 8.70
N TRP A 82 7.68 9.39 8.95
CA TRP A 82 8.57 8.32 9.40
C TRP A 82 9.05 7.41 8.26
N LEU A 83 8.55 7.64 7.05
CA LEU A 83 8.88 6.87 5.86
C LEU A 83 9.79 7.68 4.95
N GLU A 84 10.73 6.99 4.32
CA GLU A 84 11.52 7.54 3.23
C GLU A 84 10.78 7.39 1.91
N ASN A 85 10.97 8.37 1.03
CA ASN A 85 10.42 8.37 -0.32
C ASN A 85 11.56 8.52 -1.34
N PRO A 86 12.33 7.44 -1.60
CA PRO A 86 13.48 7.51 -2.52
C PRO A 86 13.05 7.69 -3.99
N LEU A 87 11.81 7.34 -4.33
CA LEU A 87 11.26 7.44 -5.68
C LEU A 87 9.76 7.73 -5.57
N PRO A 88 9.17 8.52 -6.49
CA PRO A 88 7.74 8.79 -6.50
C PRO A 88 6.91 7.51 -6.33
N ASP A 89 5.93 7.58 -5.43
CA ASP A 89 5.02 6.48 -5.07
C ASP A 89 5.68 5.25 -4.41
N ILE A 90 6.92 5.36 -3.94
CA ILE A 90 7.61 4.30 -3.19
C ILE A 90 7.88 4.76 -1.77
N TRP A 91 7.18 4.15 -0.82
CA TRP A 91 7.36 4.39 0.61
C TRP A 91 8.24 3.31 1.22
N VAL A 92 9.23 3.72 2.01
CA VAL A 92 10.20 2.82 2.63
C VAL A 92 10.34 3.12 4.12
N LEU A 93 10.11 2.12 4.96
CA LEU A 93 10.47 2.17 6.37
C LEU A 93 11.88 1.61 6.55
N ARG A 94 12.84 2.43 7.01
CA ARG A 94 14.22 1.99 7.32
C ARG A 94 14.49 1.81 8.81
N SER A 95 13.66 2.41 9.67
CA SER A 95 13.79 2.37 11.12
C SER A 95 12.88 1.30 11.73
N GLU A 96 13.29 0.77 12.88
CA GLU A 96 12.50 -0.22 13.63
C GLU A 96 11.36 0.42 14.44
N GLU A 97 11.28 1.76 14.49
CA GLU A 97 10.37 2.51 15.36
C GLU A 97 8.89 2.21 15.08
N LEU A 98 8.55 2.07 13.81
CA LEU A 98 7.23 1.67 13.36
C LEU A 98 7.16 0.19 12.99
N TYR A 99 8.23 -0.58 13.18
CA TYR A 99 8.18 -2.00 12.90
C TYR A 99 7.42 -2.75 14.00
N SER A 100 6.73 -3.80 13.59
CA SER A 100 6.01 -4.71 14.48
C SER A 100 6.23 -6.12 13.99
N GLU A 101 6.69 -7.02 14.85
CA GLU A 101 6.87 -8.43 14.48
C GLU A 101 5.53 -9.13 14.18
N THR A 102 4.43 -8.62 14.72
CA THR A 102 3.09 -9.22 14.54
C THR A 102 2.37 -8.72 13.30
N THR A 103 2.52 -7.44 12.95
CA THR A 103 1.77 -6.79 11.86
C THR A 103 2.66 -6.32 10.71
N GLY A 104 3.98 -6.38 10.85
CA GLY A 104 4.96 -5.83 9.91
C GLY A 104 5.12 -4.31 9.98
N LEU A 105 4.05 -3.58 10.31
CA LEU A 105 4.04 -2.12 10.41
C LEU A 105 3.02 -1.66 11.46
N LYS A 106 3.43 -0.72 12.32
CA LYS A 106 2.56 0.07 13.19
C LYS A 106 2.13 1.30 12.40
N CYS A 107 0.83 1.38 12.14
CA CYS A 107 0.24 2.51 11.40
C CYS A 107 -0.12 3.69 12.31
N THR A 108 0.20 3.60 13.59
CA THR A 108 0.05 4.67 14.58
C THR A 108 1.44 5.17 14.91
N THR A 109 1.62 6.49 14.96
CA THR A 109 2.87 7.09 15.45
C THR A 109 3.23 6.54 16.82
N PRO A 110 4.53 6.32 17.14
CA PRO A 110 4.92 5.93 18.48
C PRO A 110 4.42 7.04 19.42
N GLN A 111 3.43 6.74 20.25
CA GLN A 111 3.12 7.58 21.39
C GLN A 111 4.35 7.46 22.27
N GLY A 112 5.28 8.41 22.15
CA GLY A 112 6.24 8.64 23.21
C GLY A 112 5.42 8.72 24.48
N GLU A 113 5.77 7.93 25.49
CA GLU A 113 5.35 8.26 26.84
C GLU A 113 5.83 9.70 27.07
N ALA A 114 4.93 10.66 26.87
CA ALA A 114 5.06 11.95 27.47
C ALA A 114 5.03 11.65 28.96
N PHE A 115 6.21 11.49 29.55
CA PHE A 115 6.42 11.70 30.96
C PHE A 115 5.96 13.13 31.23
N PHE A 116 4.68 13.29 31.54
CA PHE A 116 4.20 14.46 32.25
C PHE A 116 4.85 14.36 33.64
N GLY A 117 6.01 15.00 33.78
CA GLY A 117 6.56 15.38 35.08
C GLY A 117 5.75 16.50 35.71
#